data_AF-A0A5C7ULI6-F1
#
_entry.id   AF-A0A5C7ULI6-F1
#
_cell.length_a   1.000
_cell.length_b   1.000
_cell.length_c   1.000
_cell.angle_alpha   90.00
_cell.angle_beta   90.00
_cell.angle_gamma   90.00
#
_symmetry.space_group_name_H-M   'P 1'
#
loop_
_entity.id
_entity.type
_entity.pdbx_description
1 polymer ?
#
loop_
_entity_poly.entity_id
_entity_poly.type
_entity_poly.pdbx_seq_one_letter_code
_entity_poly.pdbx_strand_id
1 'polypeptide(L)'
;RGIALLPLDVADAELDRLDAAGVRGVRFNFVKRLVDFTPKDELMEIAGRIAKWGWHVVIYFEAVDLPELWDFFTALPTTVVVDHMGRPDVSKPIDGPEFQLFLKFMREHKNVWSKVSCPERLSVTGPKALNGEQAAYQDVVPFARRVVEEFPDRVLWGTDWPHPNLKDHMPDDGLLVDFIPHIAPTAELQRKLLVDNPMRLYWPEEEVRR
;
A
#
# COMPACT_ATOMS: atom_id res chain seq x y z
N ARG A 1 -7.78 11.65 -7.38
CA ARG A 1 -6.34 11.87 -7.11
C ARG A 1 -5.55 10.72 -7.71
N GLY A 2 -4.25 10.88 -7.94
CA GLY A 2 -3.46 9.86 -8.65
C GLY A 2 -2.04 9.71 -8.13
N ILE A 3 -1.41 8.61 -8.54
CA ILE A 3 0.02 8.32 -8.34
C ILE A 3 0.65 8.22 -9.72
N ALA A 4 1.80 8.85 -9.91
CA ALA A 4 2.51 8.89 -11.18
C ALA A 4 3.76 7.98 -11.18
N LEU A 5 4.22 7.65 -12.38
CA LEU A 5 5.59 7.23 -12.63
C LEU A 5 6.29 8.41 -13.31
N LEU A 6 7.46 8.79 -12.82
CA LEU A 6 8.19 9.96 -13.31
C LEU A 6 9.54 9.54 -13.86
N PRO A 7 10.01 10.18 -14.95
CA PRO A 7 11.42 10.14 -15.32
C PRO A 7 12.24 11.00 -14.34
N LEU A 8 13.53 10.72 -14.22
CA LEU A 8 14.43 11.41 -13.28
C LEU A 8 14.58 12.90 -13.58
N ASP A 9 14.65 13.22 -14.86
CA ASP A 9 14.83 14.56 -15.40
C ASP A 9 13.51 15.33 -15.56
N VAL A 10 12.41 14.84 -14.95
CA VAL A 10 11.13 15.55 -14.94
C VAL A 10 11.35 16.99 -14.49
N ALA A 11 10.81 17.99 -15.20
CA ALA A 11 10.98 19.39 -14.81
C ALA A 11 10.04 19.77 -13.65
N ASP A 12 10.43 20.75 -12.82
CA ASP A 12 9.56 21.24 -11.73
C ASP A 12 8.21 21.78 -12.25
N ALA A 13 8.21 22.42 -13.42
CA ALA A 13 6.96 22.88 -14.07
C ALA A 13 6.00 21.74 -14.44
N GLU A 14 6.54 20.54 -14.73
CA GLU A 14 5.72 19.36 -14.97
C GLU A 14 5.18 18.79 -13.65
N LEU A 15 5.96 18.85 -12.57
CA LEU A 15 5.48 18.50 -11.23
C LEU A 15 4.33 19.41 -10.79
N ASP A 16 4.43 20.72 -11.04
CA ASP A 16 3.34 21.68 -10.78
C ASP A 16 2.08 21.34 -11.59
N ARG A 17 2.24 21.01 -12.88
CA ARG A 17 1.13 20.60 -13.74
C ARG A 17 0.45 19.33 -13.22
N LEU A 18 1.23 18.34 -12.80
CA LEU A 18 0.73 17.08 -12.25
C LEU A 18 0.05 17.28 -10.89
N ASP A 19 0.58 18.16 -10.04
CA ASP A 19 -0.03 18.49 -8.74
C ASP A 19 -1.39 19.16 -8.94
N ALA A 20 -1.47 20.13 -9.85
CA ALA A 20 -2.72 20.78 -10.24
C ALA A 20 -3.73 19.78 -10.85
N ALA A 21 -3.25 18.77 -11.59
CA ALA A 21 -4.07 17.67 -12.10
C ALA A 21 -4.48 16.64 -11.03
N GLY A 22 -3.99 16.77 -9.79
CA GLY A 22 -4.39 15.95 -8.66
C GLY A 22 -3.52 14.71 -8.42
N VAL A 23 -2.30 14.67 -8.98
CA VAL A 23 -1.27 13.71 -8.55
C VAL A 23 -0.80 14.08 -7.14
N ARG A 24 -0.58 13.07 -6.30
CA ARG A 24 -0.15 13.26 -4.89
C ARG A 24 1.03 12.38 -4.49
N GLY A 25 1.63 11.69 -5.45
CA GLY A 25 2.70 10.77 -5.16
C GLY A 25 3.26 10.07 -6.36
N VAL A 26 4.33 9.33 -6.11
CA VAL A 26 4.99 8.47 -7.09
C VAL A 26 4.99 7.02 -6.62
N ARG A 27 5.21 6.08 -7.54
CA ARG A 27 5.35 4.66 -7.18
C ARG A 27 6.74 4.13 -7.52
N PHE A 28 7.39 3.51 -6.53
CA PHE A 28 8.63 2.74 -6.71
C PHE A 28 8.31 1.26 -6.57
N ASN A 29 8.66 0.49 -7.60
CA ASN A 29 8.44 -0.95 -7.64
C ASN A 29 9.79 -1.66 -7.49
N PHE A 30 9.87 -2.63 -6.59
CA PHE A 30 11.06 -3.44 -6.30
C PHE A 30 10.80 -4.93 -6.53
N VAL A 31 9.60 -5.30 -7.01
CA VAL A 31 9.29 -6.68 -7.37
C VAL A 31 10.07 -7.03 -8.64
N LYS A 32 11.18 -7.77 -8.47
CA LYS A 32 12.21 -8.06 -9.50
C LYS A 32 11.66 -8.64 -10.81
N ARG A 33 10.51 -9.31 -10.77
CA ARG A 33 9.83 -9.88 -11.95
C ARG A 33 8.94 -8.89 -12.72
N LEU A 34 8.77 -7.64 -12.23
CA LEU A 34 7.88 -6.63 -12.81
C LEU A 34 8.59 -5.42 -13.39
N VAL A 35 9.81 -5.12 -12.94
CA VAL A 35 10.56 -3.93 -13.35
C VAL A 35 12.05 -4.20 -13.41
N ASP A 36 12.73 -3.45 -14.26
CA ASP A 36 14.19 -3.37 -14.27
C ASP A 36 14.71 -2.55 -13.08
N PHE A 37 15.96 -2.82 -12.70
CA PHE A 37 16.61 -2.15 -11.56
C PHE A 37 16.76 -0.65 -11.79
N THR A 38 16.19 0.16 -10.89
CA THR A 38 16.49 1.61 -10.78
C THR A 38 17.40 1.83 -9.58
N PRO A 39 18.56 2.50 -9.73
CA PRO A 39 19.44 2.85 -8.62
C PRO A 39 18.73 3.55 -7.46
N LYS A 40 19.08 3.19 -6.22
CA LYS A 40 18.47 3.77 -5.01
C LYS A 40 18.70 5.28 -4.90
N ASP A 41 19.86 5.78 -5.34
CA ASP A 41 20.20 7.20 -5.30
C ASP A 41 19.29 8.04 -6.20
N GLU A 42 18.95 7.52 -7.38
CA GLU A 42 18.01 8.12 -8.33
C GLU A 42 16.59 8.21 -7.74
N LEU A 43 16.12 7.13 -7.09
CA LEU A 43 14.83 7.14 -6.41
C LEU A 43 14.81 8.11 -5.21
N MET A 44 15.94 8.23 -4.50
CA MET A 44 16.09 9.18 -3.39
C MET A 44 16.04 10.63 -3.89
N GLU A 45 16.64 10.93 -5.04
CA GLU A 45 16.55 12.25 -5.67
C GLU A 45 15.09 12.60 -6.01
N ILE A 46 14.35 11.68 -6.66
CA ILE A 46 12.92 11.87 -6.95
C ILE A 46 12.14 12.12 -5.64
N ALA A 47 12.36 11.29 -4.62
CA ALA A 47 11.68 11.43 -3.33
C ALA A 47 11.96 12.78 -2.66
N GLY A 48 13.21 13.25 -2.71
CA GLY A 48 13.60 14.57 -2.20
C GLY A 48 12.96 15.72 -2.97
N ARG A 49 12.79 15.59 -4.29
CA ARG A 49 12.13 16.61 -5.11
C ARG A 49 10.64 16.69 -4.79
N ILE A 50 9.90 15.58 -4.86
CA ILE A 50 8.45 15.58 -4.67
C ILE A 50 8.02 15.98 -3.24
N ALA A 51 8.91 15.83 -2.26
CA ALA A 51 8.65 16.25 -0.87
C ALA A 51 8.23 17.72 -0.77
N LYS A 52 8.70 18.60 -1.68
CA LYS A 52 8.32 20.02 -1.72
C LYS A 52 6.83 20.24 -2.00
N TRP A 53 6.18 19.30 -2.68
CA TRP A 53 4.73 19.32 -2.96
C TRP A 53 3.91 18.57 -1.90
N GLY A 54 4.55 18.07 -0.84
CA GLY A 54 3.88 17.25 0.17
C GLY A 54 3.45 15.88 -0.35
N TRP A 55 3.99 15.43 -1.49
CA TRP A 55 3.67 14.14 -2.09
C TRP A 55 4.27 12.98 -1.31
N HIS A 56 3.67 11.80 -1.46
CA HIS A 56 4.16 10.56 -0.87
C HIS A 56 4.74 9.57 -1.89
N VAL A 57 5.51 8.61 -1.38
CA VAL A 57 6.04 7.50 -2.18
C VAL A 57 5.22 6.25 -1.87
N VAL A 58 4.70 5.61 -2.90
CA VAL A 58 4.14 4.26 -2.82
C VAL A 58 5.26 3.26 -3.13
N ILE A 59 5.53 2.31 -2.23
CA ILE A 59 6.53 1.26 -2.43
C ILE A 59 5.88 -0.11 -2.58
N TYR A 60 6.40 -0.90 -3.51
CA TYR A 60 5.96 -2.28 -3.72
C TYR A 60 7.15 -3.24 -3.76
N PHE A 61 7.18 -4.21 -2.84
CA PHE A 61 8.29 -5.17 -2.67
C PHE A 61 7.75 -6.52 -2.15
N GLU A 62 8.61 -7.55 -2.09
CA GLU A 62 8.29 -8.84 -1.45
C GLU A 62 8.87 -8.88 -0.02
N ALA A 63 8.15 -9.46 0.96
CA ALA A 63 8.52 -9.40 2.37
C ALA A 63 9.98 -9.82 2.66
N VAL A 64 10.50 -10.78 1.89
CA VAL A 64 11.88 -11.29 1.99
C VAL A 64 12.95 -10.23 1.66
N ASP A 65 12.62 -9.23 0.84
CA ASP A 65 13.54 -8.16 0.44
C ASP A 65 13.58 -6.99 1.46
N LEU A 66 12.64 -6.94 2.41
CA LEU A 66 12.56 -5.83 3.39
C LEU A 66 13.86 -5.60 4.19
N PRO A 67 14.59 -6.63 4.67
CA PRO A 67 15.87 -6.41 5.35
C PRO A 67 16.89 -5.63 4.51
N GLU A 68 16.96 -5.88 3.20
CA GLU A 68 17.89 -5.23 2.28
C GLU A 68 17.43 -3.80 1.90
N LEU A 69 16.12 -3.56 1.93
CA LEU A 69 15.50 -2.29 1.58
C LEU A 69 15.28 -1.37 2.79
N TRP A 70 15.50 -1.86 4.00
CA TRP A 70 15.22 -1.15 5.26
C TRP A 70 15.84 0.24 5.31
N ASP A 71 17.16 0.34 5.13
CA ASP A 71 17.88 1.61 5.23
C ASP A 71 17.40 2.61 4.17
N PHE A 72 17.08 2.13 2.97
CA PHE A 72 16.56 2.96 1.91
C PHE A 72 15.15 3.48 2.23
N PHE A 73 14.22 2.60 2.61
CA PHE A 73 12.84 3.00 2.91
C PHE A 73 12.74 3.93 4.12
N THR A 74 13.57 3.71 5.14
CA THR A 74 13.60 4.53 6.35
C THR A 74 14.29 5.89 6.15
N ALA A 75 15.13 6.02 5.12
CA ALA A 75 15.75 7.28 4.74
C ALA A 75 14.86 8.17 3.84
N LEU A 76 13.75 7.65 3.30
CA LEU A 76 12.87 8.43 2.42
C LEU A 76 12.31 9.66 3.18
N PRO A 77 12.41 10.88 2.61
CA PRO A 77 12.00 12.11 3.29
C PRO A 77 10.48 12.38 3.25
N THR A 78 9.69 11.43 2.77
CA THR A 78 8.25 11.58 2.52
C THR A 78 7.43 10.60 3.36
N THR A 79 6.10 10.72 3.29
CA THR A 79 5.22 9.60 3.68
C THR A 79 5.48 8.42 2.74
N VAL A 80 5.55 7.22 3.32
CA VAL A 80 5.78 5.96 2.60
C VAL A 80 4.54 5.09 2.71
N VAL A 81 3.92 4.76 1.58
CA VAL A 81 2.75 3.87 1.51
C VAL A 81 3.18 2.52 0.97
N VAL A 82 3.09 1.48 1.79
CA VAL A 82 3.43 0.12 1.39
C VAL A 82 2.25 -0.53 0.68
N ASP A 83 2.46 -0.99 -0.55
CA ASP A 83 1.46 -1.78 -1.28
C ASP A 83 1.29 -3.18 -0.66
N HIS A 84 0.04 -3.58 -0.48
CA HIS A 84 -0.39 -4.94 -0.11
C HIS A 84 0.36 -5.52 1.10
N MET A 85 0.53 -4.71 2.15
CA MET A 85 1.22 -5.05 3.40
C MET A 85 2.69 -5.53 3.24
N GLY A 86 3.34 -5.19 2.12
CA GLY A 86 4.68 -5.69 1.81
C GLY A 86 4.68 -7.16 1.41
N ARG A 87 3.54 -7.67 0.91
CA ARG A 87 3.31 -9.05 0.47
C ARG A 87 3.78 -10.10 1.49
N PRO A 88 3.15 -10.19 2.67
CA PRO A 88 3.49 -11.24 3.63
C PRO A 88 3.27 -12.62 3.01
N ASP A 89 4.14 -13.57 3.39
CA ASP A 89 3.92 -14.98 3.11
C ASP A 89 2.88 -15.52 4.11
N VAL A 90 1.63 -15.64 3.65
CA VAL A 90 0.50 -16.06 4.50
C VAL A 90 0.53 -17.56 4.85
N SER A 91 1.47 -18.33 4.28
CA SER A 91 1.71 -19.72 4.70
C SER A 91 2.55 -19.81 5.98
N LYS A 92 3.21 -18.72 6.38
CA LYS A 92 4.01 -18.62 7.60
C LYS A 92 3.15 -18.18 8.79
N PRO A 93 3.62 -18.39 10.03
CA PRO A 93 2.93 -17.87 11.21
C PRO A 93 2.83 -16.34 11.19
N ILE A 94 1.71 -15.80 11.69
CA ILE A 94 1.52 -14.35 11.87
C ILE A 94 2.57 -13.72 12.79
N ASP A 95 3.12 -14.48 13.74
CA ASP A 95 4.19 -14.01 14.62
C ASP A 95 5.60 -14.35 14.07
N GLY A 96 5.67 -14.74 12.79
CA GLY A 96 6.91 -15.05 12.09
C GLY A 96 7.79 -13.82 11.82
N PRO A 97 9.11 -14.01 11.65
CA PRO A 97 10.08 -12.92 11.63
C PRO A 97 9.86 -11.92 10.49
N GLU A 98 9.42 -12.37 9.31
CA GLU A 98 9.21 -11.51 8.14
C GLU A 98 8.04 -10.53 8.35
N PHE A 99 6.88 -11.02 8.79
CA PHE A 99 5.74 -10.15 9.06
C PHE A 99 5.98 -9.27 10.29
N GLN A 100 6.64 -9.80 11.32
CA GLN A 100 7.04 -8.99 12.49
C GLN A 100 8.03 -7.88 12.12
N LEU A 101 8.91 -8.09 11.14
CA LEU A 101 9.76 -7.02 10.61
C LEU A 101 8.95 -5.92 9.91
N PHE A 102 7.91 -6.29 9.18
CA PHE A 102 6.97 -5.32 8.59
C PHE A 102 6.20 -4.52 9.66
N LEU A 103 5.67 -5.19 10.70
CA LEU A 103 5.02 -4.49 11.82
C LEU A 103 6.02 -3.60 12.59
N LYS A 104 7.28 -4.04 12.75
CA LYS A 104 8.36 -3.23 13.31
C LYS A 104 8.60 -1.98 12.45
N PHE A 105 8.68 -2.12 11.13
CA PHE A 105 8.82 -1.00 10.20
C PHE A 105 7.71 0.05 10.39
N MET A 106 6.45 -0.38 10.48
CA MET A 106 5.33 0.55 10.74
C MET A 106 5.37 1.18 12.15
N ARG A 107 5.77 0.42 13.18
CA ARG A 107 5.87 0.93 14.56
C ARG A 107 6.96 1.97 14.74
N GLU A 108 8.15 1.71 14.22
CA GLU A 108 9.32 2.58 14.41
C GLU A 108 9.28 3.84 13.53
N HIS A 109 8.55 3.79 12.41
CA HIS A 109 8.52 4.88 11.43
C HIS A 109 7.10 5.41 11.24
N LYS A 110 6.80 6.55 11.88
CA LYS A 110 5.46 7.18 11.90
C LYS A 110 4.96 7.63 10.52
N ASN A 111 5.87 7.86 9.57
CA ASN A 111 5.58 8.22 8.19
C ASN A 111 5.22 7.01 7.31
N VAL A 112 5.25 5.78 7.83
CA VAL A 112 4.91 4.56 7.08
C VAL A 112 3.42 4.22 7.23
N TRP A 113 2.79 3.96 6.09
CA TRP A 113 1.39 3.58 5.91
C TRP A 113 1.33 2.26 5.14
N SER A 114 0.19 1.57 5.19
CA SER A 114 0.01 0.29 4.49
C SER A 114 -1.32 0.22 3.78
N LYS A 115 -1.31 -0.32 2.56
CA LYS A 115 -2.53 -0.78 1.90
C LYS A 115 -2.80 -2.22 2.32
N VAL A 116 -3.94 -2.46 2.96
CA VAL A 116 -4.44 -3.80 3.33
C VAL A 116 -5.36 -4.34 2.23
N SER A 117 -4.78 -4.52 1.04
CA SER A 117 -5.47 -4.87 -0.21
C SER A 117 -4.86 -6.11 -0.86
N CYS A 118 -5.45 -6.54 -1.97
CA CYS A 118 -5.00 -7.66 -2.79
C CYS A 118 -4.96 -9.04 -2.11
N PRO A 119 -5.99 -9.45 -1.34
CA PRO A 119 -6.01 -10.80 -0.78
C PRO A 119 -5.96 -11.89 -1.86
N GLU A 120 -6.48 -11.62 -3.07
CA GLU A 120 -6.41 -12.53 -4.23
C GLU A 120 -5.00 -12.77 -4.76
N ARG A 121 -4.03 -11.90 -4.40
CA ARG A 121 -2.61 -12.04 -4.76
C ARG A 121 -1.77 -12.68 -3.65
N LEU A 122 -2.31 -12.78 -2.44
CA LEU A 122 -1.60 -13.22 -1.24
C LEU A 122 -2.08 -14.58 -0.78
N SER A 123 -3.38 -14.85 -0.91
CA SER A 123 -4.02 -16.11 -0.53
C SER A 123 -3.35 -17.30 -1.21
N VAL A 124 -3.11 -18.34 -0.41
CA VAL A 124 -2.56 -19.63 -0.88
C VAL A 124 -3.61 -20.72 -0.77
N THR A 125 -4.40 -20.70 0.30
CA THR A 125 -5.36 -21.75 0.66
C THR A 125 -6.79 -21.26 0.81
N GLY A 126 -7.01 -19.95 0.96
CA GLY A 126 -8.33 -19.36 1.05
C GLY A 126 -9.16 -19.55 -0.24
N PRO A 127 -10.49 -19.69 -0.15
CA PRO A 127 -11.33 -19.83 -1.33
C PRO A 127 -11.33 -18.53 -2.15
N LYS A 128 -11.50 -18.65 -3.46
CA LYS A 128 -11.46 -17.51 -4.39
C LYS A 128 -12.76 -16.71 -4.30
N ALA A 129 -12.69 -15.39 -4.46
CA ALA A 129 -13.84 -14.49 -4.55
C ALA A 129 -14.56 -14.68 -5.90
N LEU A 130 -15.24 -15.83 -6.03
CA LEU A 130 -15.98 -16.24 -7.22
C LEU A 130 -17.30 -16.87 -6.78
N ASN A 131 -18.30 -16.85 -7.68
CA ASN A 131 -19.55 -17.60 -7.51
C ASN A 131 -20.28 -17.34 -6.18
N GLY A 132 -20.19 -16.12 -5.64
CA GLY A 132 -20.84 -15.73 -4.39
C GLY A 132 -20.12 -16.14 -3.10
N GLU A 133 -18.83 -16.50 -3.16
CA GLU A 133 -18.02 -16.82 -1.97
C GLU A 133 -17.80 -15.58 -1.07
N GLN A 134 -18.49 -15.54 0.07
CA GLN A 134 -18.45 -14.42 1.03
C GLN A 134 -17.31 -14.51 2.06
N ALA A 135 -16.65 -15.66 2.13
CA ALA A 135 -15.49 -15.91 2.98
C ALA A 135 -14.24 -16.17 2.13
N ALA A 136 -14.03 -15.36 1.08
CA ALA A 136 -12.86 -15.48 0.23
C ALA A 136 -11.55 -15.15 0.99
N TYR A 137 -10.46 -15.83 0.60
CA TYR A 137 -9.08 -15.51 1.02
C TYR A 137 -8.85 -15.44 2.55
N GLN A 138 -9.51 -16.32 3.30
CA GLN A 138 -9.51 -16.30 4.79
C GLN A 138 -8.13 -16.43 5.42
N ASP A 139 -7.16 -17.02 4.75
CA ASP A 139 -5.76 -17.11 5.20
C ASP A 139 -5.04 -15.76 5.21
N VAL A 140 -5.54 -14.75 4.48
CA VAL A 140 -5.01 -13.39 4.49
C VAL A 140 -5.58 -12.55 5.64
N VAL A 141 -6.80 -12.87 6.11
CA VAL A 141 -7.54 -12.08 7.12
C VAL A 141 -6.72 -11.83 8.39
N PRO A 142 -6.05 -12.82 9.02
CA PRO A 142 -5.28 -12.59 10.25
C PRO A 142 -4.21 -11.51 10.09
N PHE A 143 -3.50 -11.51 8.95
CA PHE A 143 -2.44 -10.55 8.65
C PHE A 143 -3.02 -9.16 8.43
N ALA A 144 -4.00 -9.03 7.54
CA ALA A 144 -4.61 -7.74 7.22
C ALA A 144 -5.29 -7.11 8.44
N ARG A 145 -6.03 -7.91 9.21
CA ARG A 145 -6.68 -7.45 10.45
C ARG A 145 -5.68 -6.96 11.48
N ARG A 146 -4.55 -7.67 11.66
CA ARG A 146 -3.47 -7.21 12.56
C ARG A 146 -2.97 -5.82 12.19
N VAL A 147 -2.73 -5.56 10.89
CA VAL A 147 -2.26 -4.24 10.42
C VAL A 147 -3.33 -3.17 10.66
N VAL A 148 -4.61 -3.47 10.39
CA VAL A 148 -5.72 -2.53 10.62
C VAL A 148 -5.89 -2.19 12.09
N GLU A 149 -5.85 -3.18 12.98
CA GLU A 149 -6.06 -2.98 14.41
C GLU A 149 -4.85 -2.30 15.09
N GLU A 150 -3.63 -2.60 14.66
CA GLU A 150 -2.41 -2.01 15.25
C GLU A 150 -2.09 -0.60 14.72
N PHE A 151 -2.46 -0.31 13.46
CA PHE A 151 -2.17 0.98 12.81
C PHE A 151 -3.42 1.62 12.18
N PRO A 152 -4.52 1.79 12.95
CA PRO A 152 -5.82 2.17 12.39
C PRO A 152 -5.81 3.52 11.66
N ASP A 153 -4.91 4.43 12.05
CA ASP A 153 -4.77 5.75 11.42
C ASP A 153 -3.80 5.76 10.23
N ARG A 154 -3.20 4.63 9.83
CA ARG A 154 -2.19 4.58 8.76
C ARG A 154 -2.42 3.42 7.79
N VAL A 155 -3.68 3.04 7.62
CA VAL A 155 -4.10 2.00 6.68
C VAL A 155 -5.03 2.52 5.60
N LEU A 156 -4.94 1.93 4.42
CA LEU A 156 -5.74 2.24 3.24
C LEU A 156 -6.26 0.94 2.62
N TRP A 157 -7.35 1.04 1.86
CA TRP A 157 -7.89 -0.07 1.07
C TRP A 157 -8.17 0.37 -0.37
N GLY A 158 -8.12 -0.58 -1.29
CA GLY A 158 -8.49 -0.42 -2.70
C GLY A 158 -8.60 -1.79 -3.37
N THR A 159 -9.32 -1.86 -4.49
CA THR A 159 -9.58 -3.14 -5.19
C THR A 159 -8.37 -3.66 -5.95
N ASP A 160 -7.46 -2.78 -6.38
CA ASP A 160 -6.38 -3.09 -7.34
C ASP A 160 -6.90 -3.47 -8.74
N TRP A 161 -8.15 -3.13 -9.06
CA TRP A 161 -8.69 -3.21 -10.41
C TRP A 161 -7.78 -2.46 -11.41
N PRO A 162 -7.46 -3.02 -12.59
CA PRO A 162 -8.04 -4.22 -13.23
C PRO A 162 -7.28 -5.53 -12.94
N HIS A 163 -6.72 -5.70 -11.73
CA HIS A 163 -5.96 -6.88 -11.29
C HIS A 163 -4.83 -7.29 -12.26
N PRO A 164 -3.90 -6.37 -12.62
CA PRO A 164 -2.86 -6.66 -13.60
C PRO A 164 -2.00 -7.86 -13.19
N ASN A 165 -1.63 -8.69 -14.17
CA ASN A 165 -0.79 -9.87 -13.99
C ASN A 165 -1.36 -10.97 -13.07
N LEU A 166 -2.64 -10.90 -12.67
CA LEU A 166 -3.31 -11.99 -11.98
C LEU A 166 -3.72 -13.05 -13.01
N LYS A 167 -3.14 -14.25 -12.94
CA LYS A 167 -3.32 -15.31 -13.95
C LYS A 167 -4.23 -16.46 -13.50
N ASP A 168 -4.38 -16.63 -12.20
CA ASP A 168 -5.06 -17.79 -11.62
C ASP A 168 -6.60 -17.65 -11.64
N HIS A 169 -7.12 -16.44 -11.41
CA HIS A 169 -8.55 -16.10 -11.56
C HIS A 169 -8.72 -14.58 -11.66
N MET A 170 -9.89 -14.11 -12.12
CA MET A 170 -10.31 -12.73 -11.95
C MET A 170 -11.30 -12.68 -10.78
N PRO A 171 -11.01 -11.96 -9.68
CA PRO A 171 -11.93 -11.88 -8.55
C PRO A 171 -13.18 -11.08 -8.93
N ASP A 172 -14.29 -11.38 -8.27
CA ASP A 172 -15.43 -10.47 -8.22
C ASP A 172 -15.11 -9.32 -7.26
N ASP A 173 -15.03 -8.09 -7.77
CA ASP A 173 -14.76 -6.89 -6.98
C ASP A 173 -15.78 -6.66 -5.85
N GLY A 174 -17.04 -7.07 -6.03
CA GLY A 174 -18.06 -6.98 -4.99
C GLY A 174 -17.75 -7.90 -3.80
N LEU A 175 -17.30 -9.11 -4.08
CA LEU A 175 -16.83 -10.05 -3.05
C LEU A 175 -15.51 -9.57 -2.41
N LEU A 176 -14.65 -8.85 -3.14
CA LEU A 176 -13.50 -8.17 -2.54
C LEU A 176 -13.90 -7.04 -1.60
N VAL A 177 -14.98 -6.30 -1.89
CA VAL A 177 -15.53 -5.31 -0.95
C VAL A 177 -16.06 -6.01 0.32
N ASP A 178 -16.69 -7.17 0.17
CA ASP A 178 -17.15 -7.99 1.30
C ASP A 178 -16.00 -8.57 2.15
N PHE A 179 -14.74 -8.47 1.70
CA PHE A 179 -13.55 -8.77 2.50
C PHE A 179 -13.32 -7.74 3.63
N ILE A 180 -13.75 -6.48 3.44
CA ILE A 180 -13.43 -5.36 4.35
C ILE A 180 -13.88 -5.62 5.79
N PRO A 181 -15.13 -6.05 6.08
CA PRO A 181 -15.58 -6.28 7.45
C PRO A 181 -14.80 -7.37 8.20
N HIS A 182 -14.13 -8.29 7.49
CA HIS A 182 -13.30 -9.33 8.12
C HIS A 182 -11.99 -8.77 8.69
N ILE A 183 -11.44 -7.73 8.06
CA ILE A 183 -10.17 -7.09 8.46
C ILE A 183 -10.37 -5.78 9.24
N ALA A 184 -11.52 -5.12 9.06
CA ALA A 184 -11.93 -3.93 9.78
C ALA A 184 -13.28 -4.21 10.47
N PRO A 185 -13.28 -4.88 11.63
CA PRO A 185 -14.48 -5.45 12.25
C PRO A 185 -15.44 -4.42 12.86
N THR A 186 -15.04 -3.15 12.97
CA THR A 186 -15.87 -2.09 13.55
C THR A 186 -16.14 -0.99 12.54
N ALA A 187 -17.27 -0.28 12.70
CA ALA A 187 -17.60 0.87 11.88
C ALA A 187 -16.53 1.97 11.95
N GLU A 188 -15.87 2.14 13.11
CA GLU A 188 -14.76 3.07 13.27
C GLU A 188 -13.56 2.67 12.40
N LEU A 189 -13.14 1.40 12.45
CA LEU A 189 -12.02 0.91 11.64
C LEU A 189 -12.33 1.01 10.14
N GLN A 190 -13.56 0.68 9.74
CA GLN A 190 -14.00 0.83 8.34
C GLN A 190 -13.99 2.28 7.90
N ARG A 191 -14.47 3.20 8.74
CA ARG A 191 -14.44 4.64 8.45
C ARG A 191 -13.00 5.15 8.30
N LYS A 192 -12.09 4.78 9.19
CA LYS A 192 -10.68 5.16 9.08
C LYS A 192 -10.09 4.61 7.78
N LEU A 193 -10.29 3.33 7.51
CA LEU A 193 -9.75 2.62 6.35
C LEU A 193 -10.25 3.19 5.01
N LEU A 194 -11.53 3.53 4.92
CA LEU A 194 -12.22 3.89 3.66
C LEU A 194 -12.42 5.39 3.46
N VAL A 195 -12.35 6.19 4.52
CA VAL A 195 -12.67 7.62 4.47
C VAL A 195 -11.57 8.46 5.11
N ASP A 196 -11.39 8.40 6.43
CA ASP A 196 -10.60 9.41 7.13
C ASP A 196 -9.11 9.35 6.70
N ASN A 197 -8.51 8.15 6.63
CA ASN A 197 -7.12 7.98 6.20
C ASN A 197 -6.88 8.37 4.72
N PRO A 198 -7.65 7.87 3.72
CA PRO A 198 -7.46 8.29 2.34
C PRO A 198 -7.73 9.78 2.11
N MET A 199 -8.69 10.38 2.82
CA MET A 199 -8.94 11.82 2.74
C MET A 199 -7.75 12.63 3.26
N ARG A 200 -7.18 12.27 4.41
CA ARG A 200 -5.99 12.95 4.93
C ARG A 200 -4.79 12.88 3.99
N LEU A 201 -4.63 11.75 3.31
CA LEU A 201 -3.46 11.51 2.46
C LEU A 201 -3.61 12.11 1.05
N TYR A 202 -4.81 12.08 0.46
CA TYR A 202 -5.02 12.47 -0.93
C TYR A 202 -5.81 13.78 -1.10
N TRP A 203 -6.55 14.22 -0.08
CA TRP A 203 -7.33 15.46 -0.05
C TRP A 203 -7.13 16.26 1.26
N PRO A 204 -5.88 16.53 1.68
CA PRO A 204 -5.61 17.22 2.94
C PRO A 204 -6.27 18.60 3.02
N GLU A 205 -6.50 19.26 1.88
CA GLU A 205 -7.19 20.54 1.80
C GLU A 205 -8.69 20.49 2.18
N GLU A 206 -9.31 19.32 2.14
CA GLU A 206 -10.72 19.13 2.51
C GLU A 206 -10.91 18.92 4.03
N GLU A 207 -9.89 18.45 4.74
CA GLU A 207 -9.94 18.33 6.21
C GLU A 207 -9.97 19.69 6.91
N VAL A 208 -9.27 20.70 6.36
CA VAL A 208 -9.20 22.06 6.94
C VAL A 208 -10.55 22.81 6.85
N ARG A 209 -11.51 22.29 6.08
CA ARG A 209 -12.83 22.92 5.86
C ARG A 209 -13.94 22.39 6.77
N ARG A 210 -13.65 21.44 7.68
CA ARG A 210 -14.57 20.96 8.71
C ARG A 210 -14.27 21.60 10.06
#